data_AF-A0AAN7ZNP6-F1
#
_entry.id   AF-A0AAN7ZNP6-F1
#
_cell.length_a   1.000
_cell.length_b   1.000
_cell.length_c   1.000
_cell.angle_alpha   90.00
_cell.angle_beta   90.00
_cell.angle_gamma   90.00
#
_symmetry.space_group_name_H-M   'P 1'
#
loop_
_entity.id
_entity.type
_entity.pdbx_description
1 polymer ?
#
loop_
_entity_poly.entity_id
_entity_poly.type
_entity_poly.pdbx_seq_one_letter_code
_entity_poly.pdbx_strand_id
1 'polypeptide(L)'
;MCDEKHEQRINVKFLVKLKKTPTECYKLLKEAYGENSLSRARVFEWHKRFSEGRESTEDDQRPGRPVSVSTPQTVTKIDQIVRGDRRMSIRMIAETVNADKETVRKILHDDLNMKKVCAKLVPKNLTADQKLVRQQICSDFLERLDEEPDVMENIITCDETWIF
;
A
#
# COMPACT_ATOMS: atom_id res chain seq x y z
N MET A 1 -25.59 0.89 -5.26
CA MET A 1 -26.88 1.58 -5.05
C MET A 1 -26.60 3.07 -5.16
N CYS A 2 -27.18 3.74 -6.15
CA CYS A 2 -27.10 5.20 -6.26
C CYS A 2 -27.90 5.78 -5.09
N ASP A 3 -27.23 6.49 -4.18
CA ASP A 3 -27.89 7.15 -3.06
C ASP A 3 -28.80 8.26 -3.64
N GLU A 4 -30.10 8.23 -3.36
CA GLU A 4 -31.09 9.24 -3.80
C GLU A 4 -30.61 10.66 -3.47
N LYS A 5 -29.80 10.82 -2.42
CA LYS A 5 -29.14 12.09 -2.08
C LYS A 5 -28.07 12.53 -3.07
N HIS A 6 -27.31 11.59 -3.65
CA HIS A 6 -26.30 11.88 -4.67
C HIS A 6 -26.98 12.37 -5.96
N GLU A 7 -28.06 11.70 -6.38
CA GLU A 7 -28.87 12.13 -7.53
C GLU A 7 -29.42 13.56 -7.35
N GLN A 8 -29.97 13.86 -6.18
CA GLN A 8 -30.45 15.20 -5.87
C GLN A 8 -29.33 16.25 -5.92
N ARG A 9 -28.08 15.93 -5.56
CA ARG A 9 -26.94 16.85 -5.71
C ARG A 9 -26.56 17.10 -7.17
N ILE A 10 -26.64 16.08 -8.03
CA ILE A 10 -26.47 16.25 -9.49
C ILE A 10 -27.51 17.24 -10.00
N ASN A 11 -28.75 17.13 -9.54
CA ASN A 11 -29.83 18.05 -9.92
C ASN A 11 -29.61 19.47 -9.39
N VAL A 12 -29.10 19.65 -8.15
CA VAL A 12 -28.67 20.98 -7.67
C VAL A 12 -27.62 21.57 -8.61
N LYS A 13 -26.62 20.78 -9.02
CA LYS A 13 -25.55 21.22 -9.94
C LYS A 13 -26.11 21.65 -11.30
N PHE A 14 -27.03 20.87 -11.86
CA PHE A 14 -27.74 21.21 -13.10
C PHE A 14 -28.50 22.54 -12.97
N LEU A 15 -29.22 22.74 -11.88
CA LEU A 15 -30.00 23.97 -11.64
C LEU A 15 -29.11 25.20 -11.43
N VAL A 16 -27.93 25.04 -10.81
CA VAL A 16 -26.91 26.10 -10.72
C VAL A 16 -26.42 26.50 -12.12
N LYS A 17 -26.17 25.55 -13.02
CA LYS A 17 -25.81 25.83 -14.42
C LYS A 17 -26.92 26.57 -15.19
N LEU A 18 -28.18 26.30 -14.85
CA LEU A 18 -29.34 27.05 -15.34
C LEU A 18 -29.54 28.43 -14.67
N LYS A 19 -28.59 28.86 -13.82
CA LYS A 19 -28.62 30.14 -13.08
C LYS A 19 -29.84 30.31 -12.18
N LYS A 20 -30.38 29.20 -11.67
CA LYS A 20 -31.47 29.22 -10.68
C LYS A 20 -30.96 29.64 -9.31
N THR A 21 -31.78 30.38 -8.59
CA THR A 21 -31.47 30.80 -7.22
C THR A 21 -31.58 29.59 -6.26
N PRO A 22 -30.89 29.60 -5.11
CA PRO A 22 -30.97 28.51 -4.14
C PRO A 22 -32.41 28.18 -3.70
N THR A 23 -33.25 29.21 -3.60
CA THR A 23 -34.67 29.08 -3.23
C THR A 23 -35.49 28.39 -4.31
N GLU A 24 -35.24 28.70 -5.59
CA GLU A 24 -35.87 28.01 -6.72
C GLU A 24 -35.40 26.56 -6.80
N CYS A 25 -34.10 26.30 -6.58
CA CYS A 25 -33.56 24.96 -6.56
C CYS A 25 -34.24 24.09 -5.50
N TYR A 26 -34.44 24.63 -4.29
CA TYR A 26 -35.14 23.91 -3.22
C TYR A 26 -36.60 23.62 -3.57
N LYS A 27 -37.31 24.57 -4.19
CA LYS A 27 -38.71 24.36 -4.63
C LYS A 27 -38.81 23.24 -5.66
N LEU A 28 -37.95 23.27 -6.70
CA LEU A 28 -37.94 22.25 -7.75
C LEU A 28 -37.56 20.86 -7.21
N LEU A 29 -36.61 20.80 -6.27
CA LEU A 29 -36.26 19.55 -5.61
C LEU A 29 -37.38 19.05 -4.69
N LYS A 30 -38.11 19.93 -4.00
CA LYS A 30 -39.25 19.55 -3.15
C LYS A 30 -40.43 19.07 -3.98
N GLU A 31 -40.64 19.64 -5.15
CA GLU A 31 -41.66 19.21 -6.11
C GLU A 31 -41.35 17.82 -6.70
N ALA A 32 -40.10 17.58 -7.11
CA ALA A 32 -39.69 16.32 -7.71
C ALA A 32 -39.55 15.16 -6.70
N TYR A 33 -39.02 15.43 -5.50
CA TYR A 33 -38.67 14.38 -4.52
C TYR A 33 -39.57 14.37 -3.26
N GLY A 34 -40.50 15.31 -3.11
CA GLY A 34 -41.45 15.34 -2.00
C GLY A 34 -40.78 15.36 -0.62
N GLU A 35 -41.17 14.44 0.25
CA GLU A 35 -40.58 14.32 1.61
C GLU A 35 -39.15 13.77 1.62
N ASN A 36 -38.71 13.13 0.54
CA ASN A 36 -37.33 12.62 0.41
C ASN A 36 -36.35 13.70 -0.08
N SER A 37 -36.82 14.93 -0.30
CA SER A 37 -36.00 16.04 -0.77
C SER A 37 -34.92 16.43 0.26
N LEU A 38 -33.74 16.82 -0.23
CA LEU A 38 -32.69 17.41 0.58
C LEU A 38 -33.23 18.60 1.37
N SER A 39 -32.89 18.65 2.66
CA SER A 39 -33.26 19.79 3.51
C SER A 39 -32.79 21.11 2.88
N ARG A 40 -33.55 22.19 3.13
CA ARG A 40 -33.22 23.53 2.63
C ARG A 40 -31.78 23.94 2.90
N ALA A 41 -31.25 23.63 4.09
CA ALA A 41 -29.87 23.92 4.45
C ALA A 41 -28.85 23.21 3.54
N ARG A 42 -29.08 21.92 3.23
CA ARG A 42 -28.21 21.15 2.34
C ARG A 42 -28.27 21.63 0.90
N VAL A 43 -29.45 21.99 0.40
CA VAL A 43 -29.58 22.56 -0.95
C VAL A 43 -28.80 23.87 -1.07
N PHE A 44 -28.88 24.75 -0.06
CA PHE A 44 -28.15 26.01 -0.05
C PHE A 44 -26.63 25.80 0.07
N GLU A 45 -26.20 24.86 0.90
CA GLU A 45 -24.79 24.48 1.03
C GLU A 45 -24.21 23.98 -0.30
N TRP A 46 -24.89 23.05 -0.96
CA TRP A 46 -24.45 22.51 -2.25
C TRP A 46 -24.53 23.53 -3.38
N HIS A 47 -25.58 24.36 -3.42
CA HIS A 47 -25.70 25.46 -4.39
C HIS A 47 -24.53 26.43 -4.27
N LYS A 48 -24.18 26.84 -3.04
CA LYS A 48 -23.03 27.70 -2.78
C LYS A 48 -21.73 27.05 -3.28
N ARG A 49 -21.46 25.80 -2.90
CA ARG A 49 -20.26 25.06 -3.34
C ARG A 49 -20.14 24.99 -4.87
N PHE A 50 -21.23 24.72 -5.58
CA PHE A 50 -21.23 24.68 -7.05
C PHE A 50 -21.09 26.07 -7.68
N SER A 51 -21.67 27.10 -7.06
CA SER A 51 -21.51 28.50 -7.51
C SER A 51 -20.07 29.00 -7.33
N GLU A 52 -19.35 28.47 -6.33
CA GLU A 52 -17.92 28.72 -6.06
C GLU A 52 -16.99 27.85 -6.93
N GLY A 53 -17.51 27.06 -7.87
CA GLY A 53 -16.73 26.34 -8.88
C GLY A 53 -16.39 24.89 -8.56
N ARG A 54 -16.95 24.29 -7.50
CA ARG A 54 -16.83 22.85 -7.27
C ARG A 54 -17.53 22.06 -8.39
N GLU A 55 -16.91 21.02 -8.92
CA GLU A 55 -17.54 20.14 -9.93
C GLU A 55 -17.95 18.76 -9.37
N SER A 56 -17.37 18.31 -8.26
CA SER A 56 -17.70 16.99 -7.66
C SER A 56 -19.00 17.03 -6.85
N THR A 57 -19.87 16.04 -7.08
CA THR A 57 -21.12 15.77 -6.34
C THR A 57 -20.91 14.83 -5.14
N GLU A 58 -19.73 14.24 -5.02
CA GLU A 58 -19.36 13.36 -3.92
C GLU A 58 -19.05 14.15 -2.64
N ASP A 59 -19.28 13.50 -1.49
CA ASP A 59 -18.83 14.03 -0.20
C ASP A 59 -17.31 14.27 -0.22
N ASP A 60 -16.87 15.31 0.50
CA ASP A 60 -15.44 15.47 0.77
C ASP A 60 -14.93 14.29 1.59
N GLN A 61 -13.65 13.97 1.40
CA GLN A 61 -12.99 12.96 2.22
C GLN A 61 -13.13 13.37 3.68
N ARG A 62 -13.92 12.59 4.44
CA ARG A 62 -14.12 12.87 5.85
C ARG A 62 -12.80 12.60 6.56
N PRO A 63 -12.31 13.52 7.40
CA PRO A 63 -11.20 13.19 8.28
C PRO A 63 -11.67 12.03 9.17
N GLY A 64 -11.09 10.85 8.93
CA GLY A 64 -11.35 9.69 9.75
C GLY A 64 -10.82 9.90 11.17
N ARG A 65 -11.01 8.91 12.04
CA ARG A 65 -10.25 8.86 13.30
C ARG A 65 -8.76 8.95 12.95
N PRO A 66 -7.98 9.87 13.54
CA PRO A 66 -6.54 9.88 13.31
C PRO A 66 -6.00 8.51 13.71
N VAL A 67 -5.43 7.79 12.73
CA VAL A 67 -4.64 6.57 12.96
C VAL A 67 -3.34 7.01 13.61
N SER A 68 -3.46 7.42 14.87
CA SER A 68 -2.44 8.10 15.65
C SER A 68 -1.49 7.09 16.28
N VAL A 69 -0.88 6.21 15.47
CA VAL A 69 0.11 5.29 16.01
C VAL A 69 1.42 5.23 15.21
N SER A 70 1.43 5.76 13.99
CA SER A 70 2.63 5.84 13.15
C SER A 70 3.05 7.30 12.96
N THR A 71 3.78 7.88 13.92
CA THR A 71 4.46 9.16 13.63
C THR A 71 5.59 8.89 12.63
N PRO A 72 5.95 9.85 11.76
CA PRO A 72 7.07 9.68 10.83
C PRO A 72 8.36 9.24 11.55
N GLN A 73 8.57 9.74 12.78
CA GLN A 73 9.70 9.38 13.64
C GLN A 73 9.67 7.89 14.04
N THR A 74 8.50 7.37 14.43
CA THR A 74 8.32 5.95 14.77
C THR A 74 8.57 5.06 13.55
N VAL A 75 8.09 5.47 12.37
CA VAL A 75 8.30 4.73 11.11
C VAL A 75 9.79 4.64 10.79
N THR A 76 10.52 5.76 10.82
CA THR A 76 11.97 5.78 10.59
C THR A 76 12.73 4.93 11.61
N LYS A 77 12.35 4.98 12.89
CA LYS A 77 12.98 4.16 13.93
C LYS A 77 12.79 2.66 13.68
N ILE A 78 11.58 2.25 13.29
CA ILE A 78 11.29 0.84 12.97
C ILE A 78 12.08 0.40 11.72
N ASP A 79 12.16 1.23 10.68
CA ASP A 79 12.94 0.92 9.47
C ASP A 79 14.43 0.70 9.79
N GLN A 80 15.02 1.56 10.62
CA GLN A 80 16.41 1.41 11.06
C GLN A 80 16.65 0.11 11.85
N ILE A 81 15.76 -0.22 12.78
CA ILE A 81 15.86 -1.45 13.58
C ILE A 81 15.83 -2.69 12.67
N VAL A 82 14.87 -2.76 11.75
CA VAL A 82 14.72 -3.93 10.86
C VAL A 82 15.85 -4.05 9.85
N ARG A 83 16.39 -2.92 9.35
CA ARG A 83 17.56 -2.95 8.48
C ARG A 83 18.84 -3.36 9.21
N GLY A 84 18.94 -3.06 10.51
CA GLY A 84 20.03 -3.52 11.37
C GLY A 84 19.95 -5.03 11.66
N ASP A 85 18.77 -5.53 12.04
CA ASP A 85 18.53 -6.96 12.22
C ASP A 85 17.18 -7.39 11.65
N ARG A 86 17.25 -8.03 10.47
CA ARG A 86 16.08 -8.54 9.74
C ARG A 86 15.42 -9.77 10.40
N ARG A 87 16.01 -10.33 11.46
CA ARG A 87 15.47 -11.50 12.17
C ARG A 87 14.64 -11.13 13.38
N MET A 88 14.59 -9.84 13.75
CA MET A 88 13.81 -9.39 14.90
C MET A 88 12.31 -9.69 14.72
N SER A 89 11.68 -10.14 15.81
CA SER A 89 10.23 -10.33 15.84
C SER A 89 9.50 -9.00 16.01
N ILE A 90 8.26 -8.94 15.53
CA ILE A 90 7.35 -7.79 15.75
C ILE A 90 7.26 -7.44 17.24
N ARG A 91 7.25 -8.45 18.12
CA ARG A 91 7.20 -8.25 19.57
C ARG A 91 8.45 -7.54 20.09
N MET A 92 9.64 -7.97 19.68
CA MET A 92 10.89 -7.32 20.10
C MET A 92 10.96 -5.89 19.59
N ILE A 93 10.55 -5.66 18.33
CA ILE A 93 10.53 -4.30 17.77
C ILE A 93 9.55 -3.41 18.56
N ALA A 94 8.35 -3.91 18.84
CA ALA A 94 7.33 -3.21 19.63
C ALA A 94 7.84 -2.81 21.03
N GLU A 95 8.52 -3.73 21.72
CA GLU A 95 9.16 -3.45 23.01
C GLU A 95 10.26 -2.37 22.88
N THR A 96 11.11 -2.43 21.85
CA THR A 96 12.18 -1.44 21.60
C THR A 96 11.67 -0.04 21.25
N VAL A 97 10.54 0.04 20.53
CA VAL A 97 9.95 1.33 20.13
C VAL A 97 8.86 1.82 21.09
N ASN A 98 8.55 1.05 22.14
CA ASN A 98 7.45 1.28 23.07
C ASN A 98 6.12 1.57 22.34
N ALA A 99 5.79 0.73 21.36
CA ALA A 99 4.59 0.82 20.56
C ALA A 99 3.81 -0.49 20.61
N ASP A 100 2.53 -0.45 20.26
CA ASP A 100 1.72 -1.65 20.17
C ASP A 100 2.17 -2.55 18.99
N LYS A 101 2.06 -3.88 19.16
CA LYS A 101 2.46 -4.87 18.16
C LYS A 101 1.70 -4.70 16.84
N GLU A 102 0.43 -4.35 16.90
CA GLU A 102 -0.41 -4.13 15.73
C GLU A 102 0.07 -2.93 14.93
N THR A 103 0.54 -1.90 15.63
CA THR A 103 1.13 -0.71 15.00
C THR A 103 2.40 -1.05 14.27
N VAL A 104 3.31 -1.77 14.92
CA VAL A 104 4.56 -2.21 14.27
C VAL A 104 4.25 -3.07 13.04
N ARG A 105 3.27 -3.99 13.15
CA ARG A 105 2.86 -4.83 12.02
C ARG A 105 2.31 -4.00 10.85
N LYS A 106 1.45 -3.00 11.12
CA LYS A 106 0.95 -2.06 10.10
C LYS A 106 2.06 -1.25 9.47
N ILE A 107 2.96 -0.67 10.26
CA ILE A 107 4.11 0.09 9.74
C ILE A 107 4.97 -0.77 8.84
N LEU A 108 5.28 -2.01 9.23
CA LEU A 108 6.09 -2.91 8.41
C LEU A 108 5.40 -3.25 7.09
N HIS A 109 4.10 -3.53 7.11
CA HIS A 109 3.37 -4.01 5.93
C HIS A 109 2.86 -2.88 5.02
N ASP A 110 2.25 -1.85 5.61
CA ASP A 110 1.50 -0.81 4.89
C ASP A 110 2.41 0.39 4.58
N ASP A 111 3.26 0.81 5.52
CA ASP A 111 4.12 2.00 5.34
C ASP A 111 5.49 1.64 4.71
N LEU A 112 6.12 0.54 5.14
CA LEU A 112 7.44 0.10 4.66
C LEU A 112 7.36 -0.98 3.56
N ASN A 113 6.16 -1.49 3.26
CA ASN A 113 5.91 -2.53 2.25
C ASN A 113 6.81 -3.78 2.40
N MET A 114 7.09 -4.18 3.64
CA MET A 114 7.89 -5.33 3.98
C MET A 114 7.04 -6.59 4.17
N LYS A 115 7.61 -7.74 3.80
CA LYS A 115 6.99 -9.06 3.98
C LYS A 115 7.94 -9.98 4.72
N LYS A 116 7.39 -10.81 5.61
CA LYS A 116 8.14 -11.87 6.26
C LYS A 116 8.50 -12.93 5.23
N VAL A 117 9.78 -13.28 5.15
CA VAL A 117 10.29 -14.39 4.35
C VAL A 117 10.91 -15.42 5.31
N CYS A 118 10.61 -16.70 5.10
CA CYS A 118 11.23 -17.78 5.87
C CYS A 118 12.70 -17.94 5.47
N ALA A 119 13.56 -18.21 6.46
CA ALA A 119 14.96 -18.50 6.19
C ALA A 119 15.09 -19.80 5.36
N LYS A 120 16.00 -19.80 4.39
CA LYS A 120 16.36 -21.01 3.63
C LYS A 120 17.47 -21.76 4.37
N LEU A 121 17.38 -23.08 4.40
CA LEU A 121 18.47 -23.92 4.87
C LEU A 121 19.64 -23.81 3.89
N VAL A 122 20.83 -23.60 4.43
CA VAL A 122 22.08 -23.54 3.66
C VAL A 122 22.90 -24.77 4.03
N PRO A 123 23.42 -25.55 3.06
CA PRO A 123 24.11 -26.81 3.33
C PRO A 123 25.30 -26.69 4.30
N LYS A 124 26.03 -25.58 4.25
CA LYS A 124 27.22 -25.36 5.08
C LYS A 124 27.49 -23.87 5.29
N ASN A 125 28.01 -23.52 6.46
CA ASN A 125 28.57 -22.20 6.71
C ASN A 125 30.02 -22.15 6.20
N LEU A 126 30.25 -21.47 5.07
CA LEU A 126 31.56 -21.44 4.40
C LEU A 126 32.51 -20.41 5.04
N THR A 127 33.79 -20.76 5.11
CA THR A 127 34.86 -19.80 5.48
C THR A 127 35.09 -18.77 4.36
N ALA A 128 35.82 -17.69 4.66
CA ALA A 128 36.17 -16.68 3.66
C ALA A 128 36.96 -17.30 2.49
N ASP A 129 37.97 -18.11 2.79
CA ASP A 129 38.79 -18.78 1.78
C ASP A 129 37.97 -19.74 0.92
N GLN A 130 37.06 -20.51 1.53
CA GLN A 130 36.15 -21.40 0.79
C GLN A 130 35.23 -20.64 -0.16
N LYS A 131 34.78 -19.43 0.21
CA LYS A 131 33.97 -18.59 -0.67
C LYS A 131 34.79 -18.07 -1.85
N LEU A 132 36.02 -17.63 -1.59
CA LEU A 132 36.92 -17.11 -2.62
C LEU A 132 37.27 -18.21 -3.63
N VAL A 133 37.68 -19.38 -3.17
CA VAL A 133 38.00 -20.52 -4.05
C VAL A 133 36.79 -20.92 -4.90
N ARG A 134 35.59 -21.00 -4.30
CA ARG A 134 34.37 -21.32 -5.05
C ARG A 134 34.04 -20.26 -6.09
N GLN A 135 34.18 -18.98 -5.76
CA GLN A 135 33.95 -17.88 -6.70
C GLN A 135 34.93 -17.98 -7.88
N GLN A 136 36.21 -18.20 -7.61
CA GLN A 136 37.23 -18.33 -8.66
C GLN A 136 36.94 -19.49 -9.60
N ILE A 137 36.66 -20.68 -9.07
CA ILE A 137 36.31 -21.86 -9.89
C ILE A 137 35.08 -21.57 -10.77
N CYS A 138 34.06 -20.92 -10.21
CA CYS A 138 32.88 -20.55 -11.00
C CYS A 138 33.21 -19.51 -12.08
N SER A 139 34.05 -18.52 -11.80
CA SER A 139 34.50 -17.53 -12.78
C SER A 139 35.31 -18.18 -13.91
N ASP A 140 36.30 -19.00 -13.58
CA ASP A 140 37.13 -19.72 -14.57
C ASP A 140 36.26 -20.64 -15.44
N PHE A 141 35.27 -21.30 -14.83
CA PHE A 141 34.34 -22.16 -15.57
C PHE A 141 33.41 -21.37 -16.48
N LEU A 142 32.94 -20.18 -16.07
CA LEU A 142 32.13 -19.31 -16.91
C LEU A 142 32.93 -18.78 -18.12
N GLU A 143 34.16 -18.34 -17.91
CA GLU A 143 35.05 -17.90 -18.99
C GLU A 143 35.27 -19.03 -20.01
N ARG A 144 35.50 -20.25 -19.52
CA ARG A 144 35.65 -21.41 -20.39
C ARG A 144 34.39 -21.74 -21.19
N LEU A 145 33.19 -21.53 -20.63
CA LEU A 145 31.93 -21.72 -21.36
C LEU A 145 31.75 -20.69 -22.48
N ASP A 146 32.26 -19.48 -22.30
CA ASP A 146 32.24 -18.45 -23.33
C ASP A 146 33.22 -18.76 -24.47
N GLU A 147 34.39 -19.34 -24.15
CA GLU A 147 35.41 -19.75 -25.13
C GLU A 147 35.03 -21.04 -25.87
N GLU A 148 34.44 -22.01 -25.17
CA GLU A 148 34.09 -23.33 -25.69
C GLU A 148 32.62 -23.67 -25.35
N PRO A 149 31.64 -23.22 -26.17
CA PRO A 149 30.22 -23.38 -25.88
C PRO A 149 29.77 -24.85 -25.73
N ASP A 150 30.43 -25.76 -26.43
CA ASP A 150 30.10 -27.18 -26.48
C ASP A 150 30.67 -27.98 -25.29
N VAL A 151 31.41 -27.33 -24.36
CA VAL A 151 32.02 -28.01 -23.19
C VAL A 151 30.98 -28.75 -22.36
N MET A 152 29.77 -28.20 -22.23
CA MET A 152 28.70 -28.83 -21.45
C MET A 152 28.27 -30.19 -22.03
N GLU A 153 28.41 -30.40 -23.35
CA GLU A 153 28.06 -31.67 -24.00
C GLU A 153 29.04 -32.80 -23.64
N ASN A 154 30.24 -32.45 -23.17
CA ASN A 154 31.31 -33.38 -22.84
C ASN A 154 31.43 -33.69 -21.35
N ILE A 155 30.58 -33.11 -20.49
CA ILE A 155 30.63 -33.30 -19.04
C ILE A 155 29.74 -34.46 -18.62
N ILE A 156 30.35 -35.44 -17.94
CA ILE A 156 29.64 -36.53 -17.24
C ILE A 156 29.78 -36.29 -15.74
N THR A 157 28.66 -36.24 -15.01
CA THR A 157 28.63 -36.06 -13.54
C THR A 157 27.99 -37.26 -12.85
N CYS A 158 28.38 -37.50 -11.60
CA CYS A 158 27.81 -38.55 -10.76
C CYS A 158 27.80 -38.08 -9.30
N ASP A 159 26.75 -38.43 -8.56
CA ASP A 159 26.62 -38.22 -7.11
C ASP A 159 25.84 -39.40 -6.51
N GLU A 160 26.00 -39.63 -5.21
CA GLU A 160 25.35 -40.72 -4.48
C GLU A 160 24.31 -40.17 -3.51
N THR A 161 23.12 -40.79 -3.45
CA THR A 161 22.03 -40.38 -2.55
C THR A 161 21.48 -41.58 -1.79
N TRP A 162 21.31 -41.42 -0.49
CA TRP A 162 20.66 -42.42 0.35
C TRP A 162 19.16 -42.52 0.04
N ILE A 163 18.67 -43.74 -0.17
CA ILE A 163 17.24 -44.05 -0.30
C ILE A 163 16.84 -44.81 0.96
N PHE A 164 15.93 -44.21 1.75
CA PHE A 164 15.41 -44.76 2.99
C PHE A 164 14.04 -45.40 2.79
#